data_AF-A0A7L8UAE7-F1
#
_entry.id   AF-A0A7L8UAE7-F1
#
_cell.length_a   1.000
_cell.length_b   1.000
_cell.length_c   1.000
_cell.angle_alpha   90.00
_cell.angle_beta   90.00
_cell.angle_gamma   90.00
#
_symmetry.space_group_name_H-M   'P 1'
#
loop_
_entity.id
_entity.type
_entity.pdbx_description
1 polymer ?
#
loop_
_entity_poly.entity_id
_entity_poly.type
_entity_poly.pdbx_seq_one_letter_code
_entity_poly.pdbx_strand_id
1 'polypeptide(L)'
;MKALLYKLAFLLILIGCERKPEIPIGSKITAKYIVLNENISRRIIHDITNVKEFDKSDNNDKEPFKIDGKVYKIDMDFRLYPDGRLKILNENLYHSFNYSDFGLKKIEINRKTIGEKFSIKFSPFYDKIIDCNDTLKIEKNYSTEKLLFVKENRDSGRIRIYEYK
;
A
#
# COMPACT_ATOMS: atom_id res chain seq x y z
N MET A 1 -26.65 -2.10 -47.38
CA MET A 1 -25.35 -2.02 -46.67
C MET A 1 -25.07 -0.64 -46.03
N LYS A 2 -26.05 0.01 -45.39
CA LYS A 2 -25.79 1.23 -44.60
C LYS A 2 -26.08 1.04 -43.10
N ALA A 3 -26.96 0.10 -42.74
CA ALA A 3 -27.33 -0.15 -41.34
C ALA A 3 -26.28 -0.90 -40.50
N LEU A 4 -25.34 -1.60 -41.14
CA LEU A 4 -24.31 -2.38 -40.43
C LEU A 4 -23.16 -1.50 -39.90
N LEU A 5 -22.87 -0.38 -40.56
CA LEU A 5 -21.81 0.55 -40.15
C LEU A 5 -22.17 1.32 -38.86
N TYR A 6 -23.45 1.67 -38.67
CA TYR A 6 -23.88 2.41 -37.48
C TYR A 6 -23.87 1.58 -36.19
N LYS A 7 -23.98 0.24 -36.28
CA LYS A 7 -23.90 -0.65 -35.11
C LYS A 7 -22.48 -0.83 -34.59
N LEU A 8 -21.46 -0.71 -35.45
CA LEU A 8 -20.07 -0.85 -35.03
C LEU A 8 -19.53 0.42 -34.34
N ALA A 9 -20.01 1.60 -34.75
CA ALA A 9 -19.60 2.88 -34.17
C ALA A 9 -20.13 3.10 -32.73
N PHE A 10 -21.28 2.52 -32.38
CA PHE A 10 -21.87 2.66 -31.03
C PHE A 10 -21.17 1.78 -29.97
N LEU A 11 -20.52 0.70 -30.39
CA LEU A 11 -19.84 -0.22 -29.46
C LEU A 11 -18.51 0.34 -28.92
N LEU A 12 -17.90 1.29 -29.62
CA LEU A 12 -16.64 1.93 -29.22
C LEU A 12 -16.82 3.07 -28.20
N ILE A 13 -18.04 3.59 -28.02
CA ILE A 13 -18.34 4.68 -27.07
C ILE A 13 -18.58 4.14 -25.64
N LEU A 14 -18.82 2.83 -25.50
CA LEU A 14 -19.02 2.15 -24.21
C LEU A 14 -17.75 1.55 -23.62
N ILE A 15 -16.59 1.67 -24.30
CA ILE A 15 -15.31 1.31 -23.69
C ILE A 15 -14.97 2.44 -22.73
N GLY A 16 -15.38 2.20 -21.48
CA GLY A 16 -15.41 3.12 -20.38
C GLY A 16 -14.19 4.03 -20.35
N CYS A 17 -14.47 5.32 -20.31
CA CYS A 17 -13.69 6.20 -19.47
C CYS A 17 -13.85 5.66 -18.04
N GLU A 18 -13.08 4.64 -17.66
CA GLU A 18 -12.94 4.21 -16.27
C GLU A 18 -12.46 5.43 -15.53
N ARG A 19 -13.39 6.17 -14.92
CA ARG A 19 -13.06 7.18 -13.93
C ARG A 19 -12.28 6.42 -12.88
N LYS A 20 -10.98 6.68 -12.81
CA LYS A 20 -10.18 6.20 -11.68
C LYS A 20 -10.96 6.57 -10.43
N PRO A 21 -11.26 5.62 -9.53
CA PRO A 21 -12.03 5.94 -8.34
C PRO A 21 -11.36 7.13 -7.64
N GLU A 22 -12.08 8.24 -7.59
CA GLU A 22 -11.59 9.48 -7.01
C GLU A 22 -11.60 9.35 -5.48
N ILE A 23 -10.56 9.87 -4.85
CA ILE A 23 -10.48 9.92 -3.40
C ILE A 23 -11.45 11.03 -2.94
N PRO A 24 -12.41 10.73 -2.04
CA PRO A 24 -13.35 11.73 -1.58
C PRO A 24 -12.65 12.95 -0.97
N ILE A 25 -13.10 14.16 -1.36
CA ILE A 25 -12.60 15.40 -0.76
C ILE A 25 -12.92 15.38 0.73
N GLY A 26 -11.92 15.73 1.55
CA GLY A 26 -12.00 15.68 3.00
C GLY A 26 -11.47 14.39 3.62
N SER A 27 -11.12 13.39 2.81
CA SER A 27 -10.45 12.19 3.29
C SER A 27 -9.12 12.49 3.96
N LYS A 28 -8.76 11.64 4.93
CA LYS A 28 -7.53 11.78 5.71
C LYS A 28 -6.73 10.49 5.68
N ILE A 29 -5.41 10.60 5.59
CA ILE A 29 -4.52 9.45 5.74
C ILE A 29 -4.55 9.01 7.21
N THR A 30 -4.82 7.73 7.45
CA THR A 30 -4.94 7.15 8.79
C THR A 30 -3.81 6.19 9.12
N ALA A 31 -3.18 5.62 8.11
CA ALA A 31 -2.01 4.77 8.29
C ALA A 31 -1.05 4.83 7.10
N LYS A 32 0.21 4.53 7.39
CA LYS A 32 1.23 4.21 6.40
C LYS A 32 1.78 2.82 6.74
N TYR A 33 1.92 1.99 5.72
CA TYR A 33 2.54 0.69 5.80
C TYR A 33 3.80 0.70 4.93
N ILE A 34 4.88 0.13 5.45
CA ILE A 34 6.00 -0.31 4.64
C ILE A 34 5.93 -1.82 4.59
N VAL A 35 5.82 -2.37 3.39
CA VAL A 35 5.64 -3.81 3.19
C VAL A 35 6.66 -4.37 2.22
N LEU A 36 6.94 -5.65 2.37
CA LEU A 36 7.82 -6.39 1.48
C LEU A 36 7.12 -6.56 0.13
N ASN A 37 7.80 -6.22 -0.96
CA ASN A 37 7.24 -6.30 -2.31
C ASN A 37 6.79 -7.74 -2.63
N GLU A 38 5.99 -7.92 -3.69
CA GLU A 38 5.43 -9.24 -4.01
C GLU A 38 6.51 -10.31 -4.30
N ASN A 39 7.64 -9.91 -4.88
CA ASN A 39 8.71 -10.84 -5.23
C ASN A 39 9.39 -11.41 -3.99
N ILE A 40 9.58 -10.57 -2.96
CA ILE A 40 10.12 -10.97 -1.67
C ILE A 40 9.04 -11.68 -0.85
N SER A 41 7.85 -11.10 -0.77
CA SER A 41 6.71 -11.70 -0.05
C SER A 41 6.39 -13.12 -0.54
N ARG A 42 6.48 -13.42 -1.84
CA ARG A 42 6.34 -14.80 -2.38
C ARG A 42 7.44 -15.76 -1.96
N ARG A 43 8.66 -15.27 -1.72
CA ARG A 43 9.75 -16.15 -1.23
C ARG A 43 9.61 -16.42 0.26
N ILE A 44 8.96 -15.52 1.00
CA ILE A 44 8.66 -15.69 2.42
C ILE A 44 7.38 -16.52 2.59
N ILE A 45 6.41 -16.35 1.69
CA ILE A 45 5.12 -17.04 1.71
C ILE A 45 5.16 -18.16 0.67
N HIS A 46 5.54 -19.35 1.12
CA HIS A 46 5.78 -20.50 0.26
C HIS A 46 4.53 -21.08 -0.42
N ASP A 47 3.32 -20.86 0.13
CA ASP A 47 2.07 -21.36 -0.46
C ASP A 47 0.94 -20.30 -0.40
N ILE A 48 0.54 -19.82 -1.58
CA ILE A 48 -0.49 -18.78 -1.74
C ILE A 48 -1.93 -19.35 -1.65
N THR A 49 -2.10 -20.65 -1.88
CA THR A 49 -3.38 -21.38 -1.80
C THR A 49 -3.69 -21.86 -0.39
N ASN A 50 -2.66 -22.01 0.45
CA ASN A 50 -2.77 -22.22 1.89
C ASN A 50 -2.68 -20.92 2.71
N VAL A 51 -2.81 -19.74 2.08
CA VAL A 51 -3.29 -18.53 2.76
C VAL A 51 -4.79 -18.73 3.07
N LYS A 52 -5.08 -19.74 3.89
CA LYS A 52 -6.28 -19.83 4.71
C LYS A 52 -6.22 -18.65 5.68
N GLU A 53 -7.36 -18.20 6.21
CA GLU A 53 -7.37 -17.32 7.38
C GLU A 53 -6.24 -17.75 8.33
N PHE A 54 -5.29 -16.84 8.56
CA PHE A 54 -3.87 -17.15 8.72
C PHE A 54 -3.59 -18.31 9.67
N ASP A 55 -2.69 -19.19 9.24
CA ASP A 55 -2.04 -20.22 10.05
C ASP A 55 -1.69 -19.64 11.43
N LYS A 56 -2.37 -20.14 12.46
CA LYS A 56 -2.16 -19.77 13.88
C LYS A 56 -0.80 -20.25 14.43
N SER A 57 0.17 -20.58 13.57
CA SER A 57 1.37 -21.30 13.96
C SER A 57 2.59 -20.40 14.24
N ASP A 58 2.69 -19.23 13.62
CA ASP A 58 3.73 -18.23 13.96
C ASP A 58 3.11 -17.12 14.81
N ASN A 59 2.85 -17.42 16.09
CA ASN A 59 2.08 -16.59 17.04
C ASN A 59 2.54 -15.12 17.23
N ASN A 60 3.66 -14.70 16.62
CA ASN A 60 4.25 -13.37 16.81
C ASN A 60 4.37 -12.54 15.52
N ASP A 61 4.14 -13.13 14.34
CA ASP A 61 4.22 -12.41 13.07
C ASP A 61 2.90 -11.66 12.82
N LYS A 62 2.97 -10.41 12.36
CA LYS A 62 1.76 -9.68 11.95
C LYS A 62 1.20 -10.22 10.64
N GLU A 63 -0.13 -10.37 10.61
CA GLU A 63 -0.86 -10.80 9.42
C GLU A 63 -0.53 -9.91 8.21
N PRO A 64 -0.20 -10.52 7.04
CA PRO A 64 -0.06 -9.77 5.81
C PRO A 64 -1.44 -9.40 5.26
N PHE A 65 -1.49 -8.38 4.40
CA PHE A 65 -2.70 -8.03 3.68
C PHE A 65 -2.68 -8.58 2.24
N LYS A 66 -3.89 -8.79 1.70
CA LYS A 66 -4.12 -9.28 0.35
C LYS A 66 -4.81 -8.22 -0.48
N ILE A 67 -4.22 -7.83 -1.61
CA ILE A 67 -4.73 -6.81 -2.53
C ILE A 67 -4.49 -7.30 -3.96
N ASP A 68 -5.54 -7.33 -4.78
CA ASP A 68 -5.48 -7.88 -6.15
C ASP A 68 -4.86 -9.27 -6.25
N GLY A 69 -5.20 -10.16 -5.31
CA GLY A 69 -4.65 -11.51 -5.25
C GLY A 69 -3.16 -11.58 -4.88
N LYS A 70 -2.49 -10.45 -4.65
CA LYS A 70 -1.11 -10.38 -4.16
C LYS A 70 -1.10 -10.26 -2.64
N VAL A 71 -0.13 -10.90 -2.02
CA VAL A 71 0.05 -10.88 -0.56
C VAL A 71 1.30 -10.08 -0.21
N TYR A 72 1.19 -9.25 0.82
CA TYR A 72 2.26 -8.37 1.28
C TYR A 72 2.46 -8.49 2.79
N LYS A 73 3.67 -8.87 3.21
CA LYS A 73 4.08 -8.87 4.62
C LYS A 73 4.44 -7.45 5.07
N ILE A 74 3.84 -7.01 6.18
CA ILE A 74 4.07 -5.68 6.78
C ILE A 74 5.42 -5.61 7.50
N ASP A 75 6.38 -4.86 6.99
CA ASP A 75 7.63 -4.59 7.72
C ASP A 75 7.39 -3.59 8.87
N MET A 76 6.68 -2.49 8.58
CA MET A 76 6.34 -1.46 9.56
C MET A 76 4.94 -0.88 9.35
N ASP A 77 4.27 -0.52 10.44
CA ASP A 77 2.95 0.12 10.47
C ASP A 77 3.03 1.42 11.29
N PHE A 78 2.66 2.53 10.66
CA PHE A 78 2.55 3.84 11.25
C PHE A 78 1.06 4.21 11.32
N ARG A 79 0.51 4.35 12.52
CA ARG A 79 -0.85 4.87 12.73
C ARG A 79 -0.80 6.36 12.99
N LEU A 80 -1.76 7.09 12.44
CA LEU A 80 -1.75 8.55 12.45
C LEU A 80 -2.91 9.13 13.26
N TYR A 81 -2.69 10.31 13.82
CA TYR A 81 -3.77 11.19 14.26
C TYR A 81 -4.48 11.82 13.06
N PRO A 82 -5.71 12.35 13.23
CA PRO A 82 -6.45 13.01 12.15
C PRO A 82 -5.75 14.23 11.53
N ASP A 83 -4.72 14.77 12.17
CA ASP A 83 -3.88 15.87 11.66
C ASP A 83 -2.65 15.38 10.89
N GLY A 84 -2.49 14.06 10.72
CA GLY A 84 -1.38 13.44 9.98
C GLY A 84 -0.13 13.18 10.82
N ARG A 85 -0.11 13.52 12.12
CA ARG A 85 1.03 13.22 13.00
C ARG A 85 1.07 11.74 13.39
N LEU A 86 2.27 11.24 13.66
CA LEU A 86 2.47 9.88 14.15
C LEU A 86 1.76 9.68 15.50
N LYS A 87 0.93 8.64 15.58
CA LYS A 87 0.26 8.17 16.79
C LYS A 87 0.95 6.94 17.36
N ILE A 88 1.17 5.92 16.52
CA ILE A 88 1.80 4.64 16.91
C ILE A 88 2.73 4.20 15.78
N LEU A 89 3.89 3.64 16.16
CA LEU A 89 4.75 2.88 15.27
C LEU A 89 4.83 1.44 15.77
N ASN A 90 4.54 0.49 14.89
CA ASN A 90 4.78 -0.92 15.11
C ASN A 90 5.81 -1.43 14.09
N GLU A 91 6.90 -1.98 14.59
CA GLU A 91 7.90 -2.72 13.81
C GLU A 91 7.55 -4.20 13.93
N ASN A 92 7.45 -4.90 12.80
CA ASN A 92 7.17 -6.32 12.85
C ASN A 92 8.47 -7.11 12.87
N LEU A 93 8.48 -8.15 13.70
CA LEU A 93 9.57 -9.10 13.76
C LEU A 93 9.09 -10.36 13.05
N TYR A 94 9.82 -10.74 12.01
CA TYR A 94 9.56 -11.96 11.28
C TYR A 94 10.54 -13.02 11.73
N HIS A 95 10.08 -13.97 12.54
CA HIS A 95 10.97 -15.00 13.13
C HIS A 95 11.47 -16.00 12.09
N SER A 96 10.64 -16.32 11.11
CA SER A 96 10.95 -17.24 10.00
C SER A 96 11.78 -16.60 8.89
N PHE A 97 12.32 -15.39 9.09
CA PHE A 97 12.87 -14.56 8.02
C PHE A 97 14.14 -13.83 8.44
N ASN A 98 15.21 -14.04 7.67
CA ASN A 98 16.41 -13.21 7.72
C ASN A 98 16.46 -12.26 6.52
N TYR A 99 16.45 -10.94 6.78
CA TYR A 99 16.46 -9.90 5.74
C TYR A 99 17.64 -10.05 4.76
N SER A 100 18.81 -10.48 5.24
CA SER A 100 20.03 -10.58 4.41
C SER A 100 19.89 -11.57 3.26
N ASP A 101 19.14 -12.66 3.46
CA ASP A 101 18.98 -13.75 2.49
C ASP A 101 18.23 -13.26 1.23
N PHE A 102 17.56 -12.12 1.35
CA PHE A 102 16.79 -11.45 0.30
C PHE A 102 17.46 -10.15 -0.16
N GLY A 103 18.70 -9.90 0.24
CA GLY A 103 19.43 -8.66 -0.07
C GLY A 103 18.85 -7.43 0.62
N LEU A 104 18.09 -7.61 1.72
CA LEU A 104 17.50 -6.52 2.47
C LEU A 104 18.30 -6.25 3.75
N LYS A 105 18.30 -4.98 4.15
CA LYS A 105 18.64 -4.58 5.52
C LYS A 105 17.37 -4.35 6.30
N LYS A 106 17.34 -4.75 7.58
CA LYS A 106 16.25 -4.37 8.48
C LYS A 106 16.21 -2.85 8.61
N ILE A 107 15.02 -2.27 8.65
CA ILE A 107 14.89 -0.82 8.81
C ILE A 107 15.22 -0.47 10.25
N GLU A 108 16.11 0.52 10.43
CA GLU A 108 16.44 1.08 11.72
C GLU A 108 15.69 2.40 11.91
N ILE A 109 14.98 2.55 13.02
CA ILE A 109 14.23 3.77 13.35
C ILE A 109 14.71 4.35 14.67
N ASN A 110 15.02 5.64 14.66
CA ASN A 110 15.22 6.40 15.90
C ASN A 110 13.87 6.75 16.54
N ARG A 111 13.43 5.92 17.48
CA ARG A 111 12.15 6.10 18.20
C ARG A 111 12.04 7.42 18.96
N LYS A 112 13.16 8.04 19.35
CA LYS A 112 13.14 9.30 20.10
C LYS A 112 12.73 10.48 19.23
N THR A 113 13.17 10.49 17.97
CA THR A 113 13.02 11.67 17.10
C THR A 113 12.01 11.47 15.98
N ILE A 114 11.54 10.23 15.75
CA ILE A 114 10.63 9.92 14.64
C ILE A 114 9.38 10.81 14.63
N GLY A 115 8.84 11.16 15.80
CA GLY A 115 7.63 11.96 15.92
C GLY A 115 7.83 13.47 15.67
N GLU A 116 9.05 14.00 15.78
CA GLU A 116 9.31 15.45 15.85
C GLU A 116 8.96 16.19 14.55
N LYS A 117 9.03 15.50 13.42
CA LYS A 117 8.75 16.07 12.08
C LYS A 117 7.78 15.22 11.27
N PHE A 118 7.08 14.28 11.91
CA PHE A 118 6.19 13.35 11.22
C PHE A 118 4.87 14.04 10.86
N SER A 119 4.62 14.23 9.57
CA SER A 119 3.36 14.77 9.07
C SER A 119 3.04 14.15 7.72
N ILE A 120 1.96 13.36 7.67
CA ILE A 120 1.49 12.74 6.43
C ILE A 120 0.10 13.25 6.09
N LYS A 121 -0.10 13.75 4.86
CA LYS A 121 -1.38 14.28 4.39
C LYS A 121 -1.52 14.15 2.88
N PHE A 122 -2.74 14.31 2.39
CA PHE A 122 -2.97 14.51 0.96
C PHE A 122 -2.44 15.86 0.47
N SER A 123 -2.08 15.94 -0.81
CA SER A 123 -1.96 17.22 -1.52
C SER A 123 -3.33 17.92 -1.59
N PRO A 124 -3.38 19.25 -1.84
CA PRO A 124 -4.64 19.97 -2.01
C PRO A 124 -5.56 19.38 -3.10
N PHE A 125 -4.97 18.75 -4.12
CA PHE A 125 -5.70 18.14 -5.24
C PHE A 125 -5.95 16.63 -5.07
N TYR A 126 -5.58 16.03 -3.93
CA TYR A 126 -5.79 14.61 -3.62
C TYR A 126 -5.17 13.63 -4.64
N ASP A 127 -4.20 14.07 -5.42
CA ASP A 127 -3.48 13.26 -6.42
C ASP A 127 -2.11 12.75 -5.92
N LYS A 128 -1.66 13.28 -4.78
CA LYS A 128 -0.37 13.00 -4.16
C LYS A 128 -0.51 12.88 -2.65
N ILE A 129 0.46 12.22 -2.05
CA ILE A 129 0.66 12.14 -0.60
C ILE A 129 1.91 12.94 -0.26
N ILE A 130 1.79 13.88 0.67
CA ILE A 130 2.91 14.58 1.28
C ILE A 130 3.27 13.76 2.52
N ASP A 131 4.40 13.05 2.46
CA ASP A 131 4.92 12.22 3.54
C ASP A 131 6.18 12.87 4.12
N CYS A 132 5.99 13.61 5.21
CA CYS A 132 7.00 14.48 5.79
C CYS A 132 7.50 15.52 4.76
N ASN A 133 8.72 15.33 4.25
CA ASN A 133 9.32 16.21 3.24
C ASN A 133 9.19 15.67 1.80
N ASP A 134 8.68 14.44 1.65
CA ASP A 134 8.53 13.81 0.35
C ASP A 134 7.14 14.08 -0.23
N THR A 135 7.08 14.27 -1.55
CA THR A 135 5.82 14.32 -2.30
C THR A 135 5.73 13.11 -3.20
N LEU A 136 4.78 12.23 -2.92
CA LEU A 136 4.63 10.92 -3.54
C LEU A 136 3.39 10.90 -4.43
N LYS A 137 3.57 10.56 -5.71
CA LYS A 137 2.45 10.44 -6.65
C LYS A 137 1.67 9.16 -6.36
N ILE A 138 0.33 9.26 -6.32
CA ILE A 138 -0.52 8.08 -6.22
C ILE A 138 -0.50 7.33 -7.56
N GLU A 139 -0.06 6.08 -7.52
CA GLU A 139 -0.05 5.18 -8.67
C GLU A 139 -1.41 4.50 -8.83
N LYS A 140 -1.96 3.99 -7.73
CA LYS A 140 -3.20 3.22 -7.73
C LYS A 140 -4.02 3.46 -6.47
N ASN A 141 -5.33 3.58 -6.65
CA ASN A 141 -6.31 3.70 -5.58
C ASN A 141 -7.19 2.45 -5.53
N TYR A 142 -7.19 1.80 -4.37
CA TYR A 142 -8.05 0.68 -4.02
C TYR A 142 -9.16 1.21 -3.12
N SER A 143 -10.22 1.74 -3.73
CA SER A 143 -11.25 2.49 -3.00
C SER A 143 -12.09 1.64 -2.05
N THR A 144 -12.23 0.34 -2.34
CA THR A 144 -12.97 -0.60 -1.49
C THR A 144 -12.23 -0.84 -0.17
N GLU A 145 -10.93 -1.10 -0.26
CA GLU A 145 -10.03 -1.33 0.87
C GLU A 145 -9.57 -0.02 1.53
N LYS A 146 -9.82 1.10 0.86
CA LYS A 146 -9.30 2.44 1.17
C LYS A 146 -7.77 2.48 1.26
N LEU A 147 -7.11 1.84 0.30
CA LEU A 147 -5.66 1.74 0.22
C LEU A 147 -5.11 2.46 -1.00
N LEU A 148 -3.97 3.12 -0.83
CA LEU A 148 -3.28 3.87 -1.87
C LEU A 148 -1.88 3.34 -2.04
N PHE A 149 -1.52 3.03 -3.28
CA PHE A 149 -0.16 2.72 -3.67
C PHE A 149 0.46 3.96 -4.27
N VAL A 150 1.68 4.27 -3.86
CA VAL A 150 2.45 5.37 -4.42
C VAL A 150 3.43 4.87 -5.47
N LYS A 151 3.78 5.74 -6.41
CA LYS A 151 4.82 5.48 -7.39
C LYS A 151 6.19 5.58 -6.71
N GLU A 152 6.93 4.49 -6.67
CA GLU A 152 8.29 4.45 -6.15
C GLU A 152 9.14 3.38 -6.83
N ASN A 153 10.45 3.46 -6.66
CA ASN A 153 11.36 2.41 -7.10
C ASN A 153 11.23 1.19 -6.17
N ARG A 154 10.89 0.03 -6.74
CA ARG A 154 10.66 -1.23 -6.03
C ARG A 154 11.93 -2.09 -5.87
N ASP A 155 13.08 -1.61 -6.36
CA ASP A 155 14.39 -2.27 -6.23
C ASP A 155 14.81 -2.44 -4.76
N SER A 156 14.30 -1.59 -3.87
CA SER A 156 14.54 -1.68 -2.43
C SER A 156 13.92 -2.92 -1.77
N GLY A 157 13.12 -3.69 -2.52
CA GLY A 157 12.35 -4.81 -1.99
C GLY A 157 11.14 -4.41 -1.15
N ARG A 158 10.87 -3.10 -1.03
CA ARG A 158 9.80 -2.55 -0.20
C ARG A 158 8.92 -1.61 -0.98
N ILE A 159 7.67 -1.50 -0.53
CA ILE A 159 6.70 -0.56 -1.04
C ILE A 159 5.95 0.11 0.12
N ARG A 160 5.52 1.34 -0.12
CA ARG A 160 4.68 2.13 0.77
C ARG A 160 3.24 2.05 0.31
N ILE A 161 2.38 1.76 1.27
CA ILE A 161 0.93 1.73 1.10
C ILE A 161 0.31 2.61 2.16
N TYR A 162 -0.70 3.38 1.80
CA TYR A 162 -1.37 4.30 2.71
C TYR A 162 -2.83 3.92 2.86
N GLU A 163 -3.34 3.98 4.09
CA GLU A 163 -4.77 3.84 4.40
C GLU A 163 -5.39 5.22 4.51
N TYR A 164 -6.61 5.38 4.00
CA TYR A 164 -7.39 6.60 4.18
C TYR A 164 -8.80 6.32 4.70
N LYS A 165 -9.45 7.34 5.26
CA LYS A 165 -10.86 7.27 5.66
C LYS A 165 -11.73 8.33 5.02
#